data_AF-A0A2A2GVT2-F1
#
_entry.id   AF-A0A2A2GVT2-F1
#
_cell.length_a   1.000
_cell.length_b   1.000
_cell.length_c   1.000
_cell.angle_alpha   90.00
_cell.angle_beta   90.00
_cell.angle_gamma   90.00
#
_symmetry.space_group_name_H-M   'P 1'
#
loop_
_entity.id
_entity.type
_entity.pdbx_description
1 polymer ?
#
loop_
_entity_poly.entity_id
_entity_poly.type
_entity_poly.pdbx_seq_one_letter_code
_entity_poly.pdbx_strand_id
1 'polypeptide(L)'
;MVNKKVLGEQHADTRLDVENVATDSSDPNVFYEIEQYLSAEELTSFKKALSEQQISTENLLLEQKAVAEQRAETHSIIEELLEDGSDPNALYEIEHHFSAKDFKLLEKAAIVAFKLGYEVHDAEELEIEDGTVLMCCDVYRDSALDAELIDKQVVQLMMLTEKIGINYDGWGTFFEDPNYDDAEEKDVEPKALH
;
A
#
# COMPACT_ATOMS: atom_id res chain seq x y z
N MET A 1 -4.51 34.62 -53.61
CA MET A 1 -4.15 34.50 -52.19
C MET A 1 -4.45 33.08 -51.75
N VAL A 2 -3.39 32.33 -51.43
CA VAL A 2 -3.43 30.94 -51.00
C VAL A 2 -3.32 30.96 -49.49
N ASN A 3 -4.34 30.52 -48.75
CA ASN A 3 -4.24 30.42 -47.30
C ASN A 3 -3.76 29.03 -46.92
N LYS A 4 -2.62 29.03 -46.23
CA LYS A 4 -1.87 27.88 -45.71
C LYS A 4 -2.65 27.11 -44.65
N LYS A 5 -2.43 25.81 -44.65
CA LYS A 5 -2.78 24.82 -43.63
C LYS A 5 -1.93 25.05 -42.36
N VAL A 6 -2.51 24.92 -41.17
CA VAL A 6 -1.80 24.55 -39.93
C VAL A 6 -2.61 23.44 -39.25
N LEU A 7 -1.91 22.35 -38.96
CA LEU A 7 -2.34 21.17 -38.20
C LEU A 7 -2.20 21.46 -36.70
N GLY A 8 -3.09 20.87 -35.90
CA GLY A 8 -2.99 20.89 -34.44
C GLY A 8 -4.15 20.10 -33.85
N GLU A 9 -3.95 18.79 -33.73
CA GLU A 9 -4.77 17.91 -32.90
C GLU A 9 -4.78 18.45 -31.46
N GLN A 10 -5.97 18.71 -30.92
CA GLN A 10 -6.11 18.93 -29.49
C GLN A 10 -6.41 17.57 -28.85
N HIS A 11 -5.40 17.07 -28.14
CA HIS A 11 -5.55 16.05 -27.12
C HIS A 11 -6.60 16.52 -26.10
N ALA A 12 -7.63 15.70 -25.88
CA ALA A 12 -8.48 15.81 -24.71
C ALA A 12 -7.72 15.18 -23.55
N ASP A 13 -7.14 16.04 -22.72
CA ASP A 13 -6.47 15.67 -21.48
C ASP A 13 -7.47 15.70 -20.32
N THR A 14 -7.33 14.69 -19.46
CA THR A 14 -7.67 14.64 -18.02
C THR A 14 -9.02 15.15 -17.54
N ARG A 15 -9.92 14.19 -17.27
CA ARG A 15 -10.71 14.16 -16.03
C ARG A 15 -11.23 12.74 -15.79
N LEU A 16 -10.44 11.91 -15.11
CA LEU A 16 -10.99 10.71 -14.46
C LEU A 16 -11.69 11.21 -13.21
N ASP A 17 -13.02 11.24 -13.27
CA ASP A 17 -13.87 11.51 -12.12
C ASP A 17 -13.68 10.38 -11.10
N VAL A 18 -12.92 10.69 -10.04
CA VAL A 18 -12.86 9.93 -8.80
C VAL A 18 -14.20 10.09 -8.09
N GLU A 19 -15.14 9.18 -8.37
CA GLU A 19 -16.35 9.00 -7.56
C GLU A 19 -16.58 7.51 -7.29
N ASN A 20 -16.45 7.16 -6.01
CA ASN A 20 -17.02 6.00 -5.32
C ASN A 20 -16.69 4.59 -5.82
N VAL A 21 -15.65 3.99 -5.23
CA VAL A 21 -15.69 2.57 -4.89
C VAL A 21 -15.56 2.44 -3.38
N ALA A 22 -16.71 2.49 -2.70
CA ALA A 22 -16.82 1.87 -1.40
C ALA A 22 -16.69 0.35 -1.64
N THR A 23 -15.51 -0.21 -1.37
CA THR A 23 -15.28 -1.65 -1.43
C THR A 23 -16.07 -2.29 -0.30
N ASP A 24 -17.18 -2.96 -0.65
CA ASP A 24 -17.99 -3.77 0.27
C ASP A 24 -17.10 -4.82 0.93
N SER A 25 -17.00 -4.69 2.25
CA SER A 25 -16.04 -5.35 3.11
C SER A 25 -16.33 -6.83 3.38
N SER A 26 -17.32 -7.40 2.66
CA SER A 26 -17.81 -8.77 2.76
C SER A 26 -17.59 -9.63 1.49
N ASP A 27 -16.97 -9.08 0.44
CA ASP A 27 -16.80 -9.79 -0.83
C ASP A 27 -15.62 -10.80 -0.80
N PRO A 28 -15.85 -12.12 -1.01
CA PRO A 28 -14.79 -13.12 -1.18
C PRO A 28 -13.89 -12.90 -2.42
N ASN A 29 -14.13 -11.87 -3.23
CA ASN A 29 -13.36 -11.51 -4.43
C ASN A 29 -12.08 -10.71 -4.20
N VAL A 30 -11.58 -10.52 -2.97
CA VAL A 30 -10.24 -9.93 -2.76
C VAL A 30 -9.15 -10.73 -3.52
N PHE A 31 -9.37 -12.03 -3.74
CA PHE A 31 -8.54 -12.87 -4.60
C PHE A 31 -8.73 -12.61 -6.11
N TYR A 32 -9.93 -12.20 -6.55
CA TYR A 32 -10.29 -12.00 -7.95
C TYR A 32 -9.68 -10.73 -8.54
N GLU A 33 -9.42 -9.70 -7.72
CA GLU A 33 -8.80 -8.46 -8.17
C GLU A 33 -7.29 -8.57 -8.41
N ILE A 34 -6.60 -9.52 -7.79
CA ILE A 34 -5.21 -9.83 -8.14
C ILE A 34 -5.16 -10.57 -9.49
N GLU A 35 -6.24 -11.27 -9.88
CA GLU A 35 -6.27 -12.04 -11.12
C GLU A 35 -6.27 -11.17 -12.38
N GLN A 36 -6.94 -10.01 -12.36
CA GLN A 36 -7.02 -9.11 -13.52
C GLN A 36 -5.68 -8.42 -13.89
N TYR A 37 -4.72 -8.40 -12.97
CA TYR A 37 -3.45 -7.71 -13.14
C TYR A 37 -2.28 -8.63 -13.50
N LEU A 38 -2.52 -9.94 -13.55
CA LEU A 38 -1.58 -10.96 -14.02
C LEU A 38 -1.98 -11.41 -15.43
N SER A 39 -1.01 -11.65 -16.30
CA SER A 39 -1.30 -12.19 -17.63
C SER A 39 -1.94 -13.58 -17.55
N ALA A 40 -2.69 -14.00 -18.58
CA ALA A 40 -3.34 -15.32 -18.60
C ALA A 40 -2.34 -16.48 -18.43
N GLU A 41 -1.09 -16.30 -18.86
CA GLU A 41 -0.01 -17.28 -18.73
C GLU A 41 0.55 -17.33 -17.29
N GLU A 42 0.66 -16.17 -16.63
CA GLU A 42 0.97 -16.06 -15.20
C GLU A 42 -0.16 -16.65 -14.33
N LEU A 43 -1.43 -16.40 -14.68
CA LEU A 43 -2.60 -16.98 -13.99
C LEU A 43 -2.68 -18.49 -14.15
N THR A 44 -2.39 -19.01 -15.34
CA THR A 44 -2.41 -20.45 -15.60
C THR A 44 -1.28 -21.13 -14.82
N SER A 45 -0.10 -20.53 -14.80
CA SER A 45 1.03 -21.01 -14.00
C SER A 45 0.76 -20.90 -12.50
N PHE A 46 0.06 -19.85 -12.08
CA PHE A 46 -0.38 -19.60 -10.69
C PHE A 46 -1.43 -20.62 -10.22
N LYS A 47 -2.48 -20.88 -11.02
CA LYS A 47 -3.52 -21.89 -10.73
C LYS A 47 -2.94 -23.31 -10.72
N LYS A 48 -1.95 -23.58 -11.58
CA LYS A 48 -1.21 -24.84 -11.61
C LYS A 48 -0.32 -25.00 -10.37
N ALA A 49 0.43 -23.96 -9.98
CA ALA A 49 1.25 -23.95 -8.76
C ALA A 49 0.39 -24.15 -7.49
N LEU A 50 -0.78 -23.52 -7.42
CA LEU A 50 -1.79 -23.75 -6.37
C LEU A 50 -2.29 -25.20 -6.32
N SER A 51 -2.44 -25.87 -7.46
CA SER A 51 -2.86 -27.28 -7.51
C SER A 51 -1.74 -28.27 -7.20
N GLU A 52 -0.48 -27.88 -7.46
CA GLU A 52 0.72 -28.72 -7.31
C GLU A 52 1.38 -28.54 -5.92
N GLN A 53 1.16 -27.41 -5.23
CA GLN A 53 1.49 -27.23 -3.83
C GLN A 53 0.39 -27.81 -2.95
N GLN A 54 0.48 -29.11 -2.70
CA GLN A 54 -0.25 -29.78 -1.63
C GLN A 54 0.28 -29.23 -0.29
N ILE A 55 -0.42 -28.23 0.27
CA ILE A 55 -0.04 -27.52 1.49
C ILE A 55 0.05 -28.50 2.67
N SER A 56 1.24 -28.60 3.26
CA SER A 56 1.45 -29.22 4.58
C SER A 56 0.70 -28.40 5.62
N THR A 57 -0.04 -29.07 6.52
CA THR A 57 -0.75 -28.46 7.65
C THR A 57 0.12 -27.51 8.49
N GLU A 58 1.45 -27.72 8.48
CA GLU A 58 2.41 -26.87 9.20
C GLU A 58 2.58 -25.48 8.58
N ASN A 59 2.59 -25.36 7.24
CA ASN A 59 2.70 -24.06 6.57
C ASN A 59 1.44 -23.22 6.78
N LEU A 60 0.27 -23.85 6.64
CA LEU A 60 -1.02 -23.19 6.91
C LEU A 60 -1.12 -22.69 8.36
N LEU A 61 -0.55 -23.44 9.32
CA LEU A 61 -0.54 -23.03 10.73
C LEU A 61 0.43 -21.86 10.98
N LEU A 62 1.58 -21.82 10.28
CA LEU A 62 2.53 -20.72 10.35
C LEU A 62 1.94 -19.43 9.78
N GLU A 63 1.28 -19.50 8.62
CA GLU A 63 0.55 -18.37 8.02
C GLU A 63 -0.55 -17.85 8.96
N GLN A 64 -1.37 -18.75 9.52
CA GLN A 64 -2.41 -18.38 10.49
C GLN A 64 -1.84 -17.72 11.74
N LYS A 65 -0.69 -18.20 12.22
CA LYS A 65 -0.02 -17.63 13.38
C LYS A 65 0.52 -16.23 13.08
N ALA A 66 1.21 -16.04 11.94
CA ALA A 66 1.75 -14.74 11.55
C ALA A 66 0.64 -13.68 11.40
N VAL A 67 -0.47 -14.06 10.76
CA VAL A 67 -1.65 -13.18 10.67
C VAL A 67 -2.21 -12.88 12.06
N ALA A 68 -2.34 -13.87 12.94
CA ALA A 68 -2.86 -13.64 14.30
C ALA A 68 -1.97 -12.70 15.13
N GLU A 69 -0.64 -12.79 14.97
CA GLU A 69 0.32 -11.89 15.62
C GLU A 69 0.17 -10.45 15.11
N GLN A 70 0.08 -10.26 13.80
CA GLN A 70 -0.15 -8.94 13.19
C GLN A 70 -1.47 -8.30 13.61
N ARG A 71 -2.54 -9.10 13.77
CA ARG A 71 -3.83 -8.60 14.29
C ARG A 71 -3.71 -8.14 15.73
N ALA A 72 -3.05 -8.93 16.58
CA ALA A 72 -2.87 -8.57 17.98
C ALA A 72 -2.04 -7.27 18.12
N GLU A 73 -0.99 -7.12 17.32
CA GLU A 73 -0.19 -5.91 17.23
C GLU A 73 -1.03 -4.72 16.74
N THR A 74 -1.85 -4.92 15.70
CA THR A 74 -2.73 -3.86 15.16
C THR A 74 -3.69 -3.33 16.20
N HIS A 75 -4.32 -4.22 16.97
CA HIS A 75 -5.19 -3.82 18.07
C HIS A 75 -4.44 -3.04 19.17
N SER A 76 -3.23 -3.47 19.52
CA SER A 76 -2.41 -2.79 20.55
C SER A 76 -2.03 -1.38 20.11
N ILE A 77 -1.55 -1.22 18.86
CA ILE A 77 -1.12 0.08 18.33
C ILE A 77 -2.29 1.07 18.29
N ILE A 78 -3.48 0.63 17.83
CA ILE A 78 -4.67 1.47 17.80
C ILE A 78 -5.11 1.87 19.21
N GLU A 79 -5.10 0.93 20.16
CA GLU A 79 -5.45 1.21 21.56
C GLU A 79 -4.48 2.25 22.16
N GLU A 80 -3.17 2.07 21.97
CA GLU A 80 -2.14 3.00 22.45
C GLU A 80 -2.30 4.40 21.86
N LEU A 81 -2.52 4.52 20.54
CA LEU A 81 -2.75 5.82 19.88
C LEU A 81 -3.97 6.55 20.47
N LEU A 82 -5.07 5.83 20.67
CA LEU A 82 -6.29 6.41 21.21
C LEU A 82 -6.16 6.75 22.70
N GLU A 83 -5.43 5.96 23.48
CA GLU A 83 -5.11 6.26 24.88
C GLU A 83 -4.23 7.49 25.03
N ASP A 84 -3.28 7.68 24.10
CA ASP A 84 -2.43 8.87 24.02
C ASP A 84 -3.16 10.11 23.48
N GLY A 85 -4.41 9.95 23.02
CA GLY A 85 -5.31 11.04 22.65
C GLY A 85 -5.33 11.40 21.17
N SER A 86 -4.90 10.48 20.30
CA SER A 86 -4.97 10.65 18.85
C SER A 86 -6.43 10.80 18.40
N ASP A 87 -6.69 11.58 17.33
CA ASP A 87 -8.07 11.83 16.88
C ASP A 87 -8.73 10.56 16.29
N PRO A 88 -9.77 9.99 16.92
CA PRO A 88 -10.44 8.79 16.41
C PRO A 88 -11.20 9.00 15.09
N ASN A 89 -11.41 10.25 14.67
CA ASN A 89 -12.17 10.60 13.45
C ASN A 89 -11.28 11.13 12.33
N ALA A 90 -9.97 11.26 12.56
CA ALA A 90 -9.02 11.62 11.51
C ALA A 90 -8.93 10.48 10.47
N LEU A 91 -8.49 10.86 9.27
CA LEU A 91 -8.10 9.92 8.24
C LEU A 91 -6.59 9.73 8.37
N TYR A 92 -6.16 8.50 8.62
CA TYR A 92 -4.76 8.18 8.90
C TYR A 92 -4.09 7.65 7.64
N GLU A 93 -2.85 8.07 7.43
CA GLU A 93 -1.96 7.47 6.44
C GLU A 93 -1.39 6.16 6.98
N ILE A 94 -1.91 5.04 6.49
CA ILE A 94 -1.44 3.71 6.87
C ILE A 94 -0.29 3.34 5.93
N GLU A 95 0.93 3.30 6.46
CA GLU A 95 2.16 3.00 5.73
C GLU A 95 2.56 1.53 5.90
N HIS A 96 3.02 0.91 4.81
CA HIS A 96 3.48 -0.48 4.76
C HIS A 96 4.87 -0.57 4.13
N HIS A 97 5.78 -1.29 4.79
CA HIS A 97 7.17 -1.40 4.37
C HIS A 97 7.43 -2.70 3.63
N PHE A 98 8.01 -2.60 2.42
CA PHE A 98 8.49 -3.74 1.64
C PHE A 98 10.01 -3.73 1.51
N SER A 99 10.63 -4.90 1.51
CA SER A 99 12.05 -5.02 1.17
C SER A 99 12.36 -6.21 0.27
N ALA A 100 13.36 -6.07 -0.59
CA ALA A 100 13.82 -7.12 -1.49
C ALA A 100 15.31 -7.00 -1.82
N LYS A 101 15.94 -8.14 -2.13
CA LYS A 101 17.30 -8.15 -2.72
C LYS A 101 17.30 -7.81 -4.21
N ASP A 102 16.18 -8.08 -4.90
CA ASP A 102 16.02 -7.81 -6.33
C ASP A 102 15.05 -6.65 -6.53
N PHE A 103 15.58 -5.53 -7.01
CA PHE A 103 14.80 -4.33 -7.32
C PHE A 103 13.63 -4.61 -8.28
N LYS A 104 13.78 -5.54 -9.23
CA LYS A 104 12.70 -5.86 -10.19
C LYS A 104 11.51 -6.53 -9.51
N LEU A 105 11.74 -7.31 -8.46
CA LEU A 105 10.66 -7.91 -7.68
C LEU A 105 9.99 -6.86 -6.81
N LEU A 106 10.77 -5.96 -6.21
CA LEU A 106 10.24 -4.82 -5.45
C LEU A 106 9.37 -3.91 -6.34
N GLU A 107 9.89 -3.52 -7.51
CA GLU A 107 9.16 -2.71 -8.51
C GLU A 107 7.86 -3.42 -8.94
N LYS A 108 7.88 -4.74 -9.13
CA LYS A 108 6.67 -5.51 -9.46
C LYS A 108 5.64 -5.42 -8.33
N ALA A 109 6.05 -5.53 -7.07
CA ALA A 109 5.15 -5.44 -5.92
C ALA A 109 4.57 -4.04 -5.77
N ALA A 110 5.42 -3.01 -5.86
CA ALA A 110 5.03 -1.61 -5.90
C ALA A 110 3.96 -1.32 -6.97
N ILE A 111 4.18 -1.78 -8.20
CA ILE A 111 3.20 -1.61 -9.30
C ILE A 111 1.86 -2.29 -8.99
N VAL A 112 1.87 -3.47 -8.36
CA VAL A 112 0.63 -4.17 -8.00
C VAL A 112 -0.07 -3.48 -6.83
N ALA A 113 0.67 -3.04 -5.80
CA ALA A 113 0.13 -2.23 -4.71
C ALA A 113 -0.52 -0.95 -5.24
N PHE A 114 0.15 -0.24 -6.16
CA PHE A 114 -0.41 0.93 -6.83
C PHE A 114 -1.76 0.65 -7.51
N LYS A 115 -1.86 -0.49 -8.21
CA LYS A 115 -3.11 -0.92 -8.86
C LYS A 115 -4.22 -1.34 -7.89
N LEU A 116 -3.86 -1.70 -6.66
CA LEU A 116 -4.79 -2.00 -5.57
C LEU A 116 -5.26 -0.74 -4.83
N GLY A 117 -4.77 0.44 -5.24
CA GLY A 117 -5.17 1.74 -4.67
C GLY A 117 -4.29 2.21 -3.51
N TYR A 118 -3.07 1.68 -3.41
CA TYR A 118 -2.03 2.26 -2.56
C TYR A 118 -1.25 3.33 -3.33
N GLU A 119 -0.77 4.33 -2.63
CA GLU A 119 0.30 5.18 -3.12
C GLU A 119 1.64 4.50 -2.86
N VAL A 120 2.67 4.86 -3.63
CA VAL A 120 3.98 4.21 -3.59
C VAL A 120 5.03 5.30 -3.53
N HIS A 121 5.92 5.24 -2.53
CA HIS A 121 7.10 6.09 -2.46
C HIS A 121 8.29 5.50 -3.21
N ASP A 122 9.27 6.35 -3.47
CA ASP A 122 10.51 5.97 -4.15
C ASP A 122 11.28 4.92 -3.33
N ALA A 123 11.95 4.00 -4.02
CA ALA A 123 12.72 2.97 -3.36
C ALA A 123 14.07 3.50 -2.87
N GLU A 124 14.51 3.01 -1.71
CA GLU A 124 15.78 3.35 -1.07
C GLU A 124 16.65 2.11 -0.83
N GLU A 125 17.97 2.31 -0.70
CA GLU A 125 18.90 1.22 -0.36
C GLU A 125 19.15 1.19 1.15
N LEU A 126 18.96 0.03 1.77
CA LEU A 126 19.21 -0.21 3.20
C LEU A 126 20.28 -1.29 3.38
N GLU A 127 21.42 -0.92 3.98
CA GLU A 127 22.43 -1.89 4.41
C GLU A 127 22.05 -2.45 5.79
N ILE A 128 21.79 -3.75 5.88
CA ILE A 128 21.47 -4.42 7.15
C ILE A 128 22.76 -4.88 7.87
N GLU A 129 22.64 -5.33 9.13
CA GLU A 129 23.77 -5.64 10.02
C GLU A 129 24.81 -6.62 9.45
N ASP A 130 24.42 -7.50 8.53
CA ASP A 130 25.31 -8.48 7.91
C ASP A 130 26.05 -7.94 6.66
N GLY A 131 25.85 -6.67 6.31
CA GLY A 131 26.41 -6.00 5.12
C GLY A 131 25.63 -6.28 3.83
N THR A 132 24.50 -6.98 3.90
CA THR A 132 23.58 -7.13 2.76
C THR A 132 22.89 -5.79 2.51
N VAL A 133 22.84 -5.38 1.24
CA VAL A 133 22.03 -4.24 0.82
C VAL A 133 20.68 -4.76 0.33
N LEU A 134 19.61 -4.26 0.93
CA LEU A 134 18.22 -4.45 0.51
C LEU A 134 17.74 -3.19 -0.20
N MET A 135 16.84 -3.37 -1.16
CA MET A 135 16.01 -2.30 -1.68
C MET A 135 14.73 -2.28 -0.84
N CYS A 136 14.35 -1.11 -0.34
CA CYS A 136 13.15 -0.90 0.45
C CYS A 136 12.22 0.07 -0.27
N CYS A 137 10.91 -0.11 -0.17
CA CYS A 137 9.96 0.91 -0.58
C CYS A 137 8.73 0.87 0.32
N ASP A 138 8.08 2.02 0.43
CA ASP A 138 6.90 2.18 1.25
C ASP A 138 5.68 2.35 0.36
N VAL A 139 4.58 1.72 0.78
CA VAL A 139 3.28 1.90 0.15
C VAL A 139 2.28 2.28 1.22
N TYR A 140 1.41 3.23 0.93
CA TYR A 140 0.48 3.74 1.93
C TYR A 140 -0.92 3.97 1.37
N ARG A 141 -1.87 4.03 2.29
CA ARG A 141 -3.27 4.28 1.97
C ARG A 141 -3.98 4.95 3.14
N ASP A 142 -4.74 5.97 2.81
CA ASP A 142 -5.66 6.60 3.74
C ASP A 142 -6.72 5.61 4.27
N SER A 143 -6.84 5.52 5.59
CA SER A 143 -7.83 4.68 6.26
C SER A 143 -8.33 5.33 7.54
N ALA A 144 -9.55 4.98 7.95
CA ALA A 144 -9.93 5.19 9.34
C ALA A 144 -9.03 4.32 10.25
N LEU A 145 -8.82 4.78 11.49
CA LEU A 145 -8.11 4.03 12.53
C LEU A 145 -8.99 2.87 13.06
N ASP A 146 -9.21 1.88 12.20
CA ASP A 146 -10.08 0.74 12.41
C ASP A 146 -9.29 -0.55 12.18
N ALA A 147 -9.27 -1.43 13.18
CA ALA A 147 -8.49 -2.65 13.16
C ALA A 147 -8.91 -3.60 12.03
N GLU A 148 -10.20 -3.71 11.71
CA GLU A 148 -10.64 -4.62 10.65
C GLU A 148 -10.24 -4.11 9.26
N LEU A 149 -10.21 -2.79 9.06
CA LEU A 149 -9.73 -2.19 7.82
C LEU A 149 -8.23 -2.38 7.68
N ILE A 150 -7.45 -2.07 8.71
CA ILE A 150 -5.98 -2.19 8.68
C ILE A 150 -5.56 -3.66 8.56
N ASP A 151 -6.21 -4.58 9.28
CA ASP A 151 -5.98 -6.02 9.16
C ASP A 151 -6.14 -6.53 7.71
N LYS A 152 -7.12 -5.98 6.98
CA LYS A 152 -7.34 -6.35 5.57
C LYS A 152 -6.20 -5.88 4.69
N GLN A 153 -5.68 -4.67 4.94
CA GLN A 153 -4.53 -4.13 4.22
C GLN A 153 -3.29 -5.00 4.48
N VAL A 154 -2.98 -5.27 5.76
CA VAL A 154 -1.86 -6.11 6.17
C VAL A 154 -1.94 -7.50 5.52
N VAL A 155 -3.09 -8.17 5.59
CA VAL A 155 -3.27 -9.50 5.01
C VAL A 155 -3.16 -9.47 3.47
N GLN A 156 -3.74 -8.47 2.81
CA GLN A 156 -3.63 -8.32 1.35
C GLN A 156 -2.18 -8.15 0.89
N LEU A 157 -1.41 -7.31 1.59
CA LEU A 157 -0.02 -7.02 1.24
C LEU A 157 0.93 -8.14 1.63
N MET A 158 0.73 -8.82 2.76
CA MET A 158 1.47 -10.04 3.11
C MET A 158 1.32 -11.13 2.04
N MET A 159 0.10 -11.35 1.55
CA MET A 159 -0.14 -12.33 0.47
C MET A 159 0.50 -11.88 -0.86
N LEU A 160 0.52 -10.57 -1.13
CA LEU A 160 1.16 -10.02 -2.33
C LEU A 160 2.68 -10.23 -2.30
N THR A 161 3.33 -9.85 -1.20
CA THR A 161 4.79 -9.91 -1.05
C THR A 161 5.29 -11.35 -1.07
N GLU A 162 4.62 -12.26 -0.36
CA GLU A 162 4.93 -13.69 -0.36
C GLU A 162 4.87 -14.26 -1.78
N LYS A 163 3.82 -13.90 -2.54
CA LYS A 163 3.62 -14.39 -3.91
C LYS A 163 4.68 -13.87 -4.89
N ILE A 164 5.14 -12.63 -4.70
CA ILE A 164 6.20 -12.04 -5.54
C ILE A 164 7.59 -12.53 -5.12
N GLY A 165 7.72 -12.99 -3.87
CA GLY A 165 8.99 -13.43 -3.29
C GLY A 165 9.82 -12.27 -2.74
N ILE A 166 9.16 -11.28 -2.15
CA ILE A 166 9.77 -10.18 -1.40
C ILE A 166 9.30 -10.21 0.06
N ASN A 167 9.89 -9.37 0.90
CA ASN A 167 9.53 -9.29 2.30
C ASN A 167 8.45 -8.23 2.53
N TYR A 168 7.54 -8.55 3.44
CA TYR A 168 6.70 -7.58 4.13
C TYR A 168 7.29 -7.35 5.51
N ASP A 169 7.74 -6.13 5.79
CA ASP A 169 8.50 -5.83 7.00
C ASP A 169 7.63 -5.30 8.14
N GLY A 170 6.43 -4.81 7.83
CA GLY A 170 5.46 -4.33 8.81
C GLY A 170 4.61 -3.19 8.26
N TRP A 171 3.81 -2.62 9.15
CA TRP A 171 3.03 -1.42 8.88
C TRP A 171 3.14 -0.43 10.05
N GLY A 172 2.80 0.82 9.79
CA GLY A 172 2.76 1.89 10.77
C GLY A 172 1.79 3.00 10.40
N THR A 173 1.59 3.92 11.34
CA THR A 173 0.83 5.17 11.14
C THR A 173 1.35 6.21 12.13
N PHE A 174 1.02 7.47 11.88
CA PHE A 174 1.36 8.59 12.76
C PHE A 174 0.26 8.88 13.79
N PHE A 175 0.63 9.63 14.83
CA PHE A 175 -0.31 10.22 15.78
C PHE A 175 -0.95 11.47 15.17
N GLU A 176 -2.27 11.57 15.25
CA GLU A 176 -3.05 12.71 14.77
C GLU A 176 -3.48 13.58 15.95
N ASP A 177 -2.93 14.79 16.07
CA ASP A 177 -3.31 15.73 17.14
C ASP A 177 -4.66 16.37 16.81
N PRO A 178 -5.73 16.10 17.59
CA PRO A 178 -7.06 16.67 17.35
C PRO A 178 -7.11 18.21 17.46
N ASN A 179 -6.04 18.85 17.94
CA ASN A 179 -5.92 20.30 18.06
C ASN A 179 -5.02 20.92 16.99
N TYR A 180 -4.46 20.13 16.08
CA TYR A 180 -3.67 20.64 14.97
C TYR A 180 -4.59 21.28 13.93
N ASP A 181 -4.44 22.58 13.70
CA ASP A 181 -5.16 23.32 12.66
C ASP A 181 -4.15 23.66 11.55
N ASP A 182 -4.27 22.98 10.40
CA ASP A 182 -3.50 23.22 9.17
C ASP A 182 -3.53 24.70 8.71
N ALA A 183 -4.45 25.51 9.25
CA ALA A 183 -4.57 26.92 8.94
C ALA A 183 -3.43 27.80 9.48
N GLU A 184 -2.57 27.32 10.40
CA GLU A 184 -1.47 28.14 10.95
C GLU A 184 -0.22 28.21 10.05
N GLU A 185 -0.14 27.45 8.96
CA GLU A 185 1.01 27.47 8.03
C GLU A 185 0.79 28.36 6.79
N LYS A 186 0.07 29.48 6.94
CA LYS A 186 0.00 30.54 5.91
C LYS A 186 0.49 31.87 6.46
N ASP A 187 1.55 32.37 5.83
CA ASP A 187 2.10 33.73 5.90
C ASP A 187 3.22 34.00 6.93
N VAL A 188 4.39 33.39 6.71
CA VAL A 188 5.64 34.11 7.00
C VAL A 188 5.97 34.97 5.77
N GLU A 189 5.38 36.18 5.69
CA GLU A 189 5.84 37.19 4.73
C GLU A 189 7.36 37.38 4.87
N PRO A 190 8.14 37.36 3.77
CA PRO A 190 9.55 37.73 3.86
C PRO A 190 9.59 39.21 4.26
N LYS A 191 10.01 39.48 5.50
CA LYS A 191 10.35 40.84 5.93
C LYS A 191 11.38 41.39 4.95
N ALA A 192 10.93 42.26 4.06
CA ALA A 192 11.82 43.07 3.24
C ALA A 192 12.73 43.85 4.19
N LEU A 193 14.02 43.49 4.20
CA LEU A 193 15.05 44.32 4.80
C LEU A 193 15.04 45.65 4.05
N HIS A 194 14.76 46.74 4.75
CA HIS A 194 14.95 48.11 4.29
C HIS A 194 16.06 48.76 5.12
#